data_AF-A0A1W2TFJ5-F1
#
_entry.id   AF-A0A1W2TFJ5-F1
#
_cell.length_a   1.000
_cell.length_b   1.000
_cell.length_c   1.000
_cell.angle_alpha   90.00
_cell.angle_beta   90.00
_cell.angle_gamma   90.00
#
_symmetry.space_group_name_H-M   'P 1'
#
loop_
_entity.id
_entity.type
_entity.pdbx_description
1 polymer ?
#
loop_
_entity_poly.entity_id
_entity_poly.type
_entity_poly.pdbx_seq_one_letter_code
_entity_poly.pdbx_strand_id
1 'polypeptide(L)'
;MIANQGWAKFQMPQCIAPGDYLMRVEILALHSARSNMGAQFYMSCAQLRIGGSGTFTPSQTVSFPGAYQQSDPSILVNIYGLTGQPDNGGKAYSAPGNVPVIKC
;
A
#
# COMPACT_ATOMS: atom_id res chain seq x y z
N MET A 1 -9.01 -0.48 10.31
CA MET A 1 -8.54 0.86 10.72
C MET A 1 -9.60 1.62 11.52
N ILE A 2 -10.78 1.90 10.95
CA ILE A 2 -11.88 2.59 11.69
C ILE A 2 -12.24 1.84 12.98
N ALA A 3 -12.58 0.55 12.88
CA ALA A 3 -12.89 -0.29 14.04
C ALA A 3 -11.72 -0.42 15.05
N ASN A 4 -10.49 -0.13 14.62
CA ASN A 4 -9.28 -0.18 15.45
C ASN A 4 -8.81 1.22 15.88
N GLN A 5 -9.69 2.24 15.85
CA GLN A 5 -9.38 3.60 16.31
C GLN A 5 -8.13 4.21 15.65
N GLY A 6 -7.95 3.97 14.35
CA GLY A 6 -6.80 4.47 13.57
C GLY A 6 -5.60 3.54 13.53
N TRP A 7 -5.55 2.48 14.35
CA TRP A 7 -4.44 1.53 14.34
C TRP A 7 -4.50 0.55 13.16
N ALA A 8 -3.37 0.43 12.46
CA ALA A 8 -3.06 -0.65 11.53
C ALA A 8 -1.86 -1.42 12.09
N LYS A 9 -1.92 -2.75 12.06
CA LYS A 9 -0.88 -3.63 12.60
C LYS A 9 -0.29 -4.44 11.46
N PHE A 10 1.01 -4.62 11.49
CA PHE A 10 1.74 -5.56 10.66
C PHE A 10 2.83 -6.22 11.51
N GLN A 11 3.30 -7.38 11.10
CA GLN A 11 4.43 -8.05 11.73
C GLN A 11 5.68 -7.78 10.90
N MET A 12 6.75 -7.30 11.56
CA MET A 12 8.02 -7.08 10.90
C MET A 12 8.62 -8.44 10.47
N PRO A 13 8.92 -8.65 9.18
CA PRO A 13 9.47 -9.92 8.73
C PRO A 13 10.85 -10.14 9.38
N GLN A 14 11.07 -11.30 9.99
CA GLN A 14 12.27 -11.54 10.81
C GLN A 14 13.53 -11.81 9.98
N CYS A 15 13.37 -12.11 8.70
CA CYS A 15 14.47 -12.42 7.79
C CYS A 15 15.17 -11.17 7.22
N ILE A 16 14.60 -9.97 7.34
CA ILE A 16 15.20 -8.74 6.78
C ILE A 16 16.54 -8.44 7.45
N ALA A 17 17.48 -7.91 6.67
CA ALA A 17 18.77 -7.50 7.21
C ALA A 17 18.62 -6.41 8.29
N PRO A 18 19.42 -6.45 9.37
CA PRO A 18 19.45 -5.36 10.35
C PRO A 18 20.02 -4.09 9.73
N GLY A 19 19.61 -2.92 10.22
CA GLY A 19 20.07 -1.62 9.71
C GLY A 19 19.05 -0.49 9.86
N ASP A 20 19.34 0.63 9.20
CA ASP A 20 18.48 1.81 9.19
C ASP A 20 17.51 1.79 8.00
N TYR A 21 16.23 2.01 8.28
CA TYR A 21 15.16 1.97 7.29
C TYR A 21 14.21 3.16 7.44
N LEU A 22 13.67 3.62 6.30
CA LEU A 22 12.44 4.39 6.28
C LEU A 22 11.26 3.44 6.06
N MET A 23 10.29 3.48 6.97
CA MET A 23 9.02 2.77 6.83
C MET A 23 7.95 3.74 6.33
N ARG A 24 7.60 3.63 5.05
CA ARG A 24 6.48 4.35 4.44
C ARG A 24 5.17 3.62 4.74
N VAL A 25 4.23 4.30 5.39
CA VAL A 25 2.86 3.82 5.60
C VAL A 25 1.93 4.66 4.75
N GLU A 26 0.94 4.02 4.12
CA GLU A 26 0.02 4.69 3.20
C GLU A 26 -1.41 4.17 3.32
N ILE A 27 -2.35 5.08 3.11
CA ILE A 27 -3.77 4.82 2.92
C ILE A 27 -4.17 5.44 1.57
N LEU A 28 -4.82 4.66 0.71
CA LEU A 28 -5.36 5.12 -0.56
C LEU A 28 -6.89 5.18 -0.48
N ALA A 29 -7.46 6.39 -0.45
CA ALA A 29 -8.90 6.58 -0.48
C ALA A 29 -9.41 6.72 -1.92
N LEU A 30 -10.41 5.91 -2.25
CA LEU A 30 -10.89 5.70 -3.62
C LEU A 30 -12.28 6.29 -3.90
N HIS A 31 -12.88 6.99 -2.94
CA HIS A 31 -14.26 7.51 -3.08
C HIS A 31 -14.44 8.50 -4.25
N SER A 32 -13.35 9.14 -4.70
CA SER A 32 -13.34 10.01 -5.88
C SER A 32 -12.49 9.47 -7.04
N ALA A 33 -11.98 8.24 -6.93
CA ALA A 33 -10.99 7.65 -7.85
C ALA A 33 -11.54 7.34 -9.27
N ARG A 34 -12.83 7.51 -9.52
CA ARG A 34 -13.41 7.39 -10.87
C ARG A 34 -12.96 8.51 -11.80
N SER A 35 -12.54 9.64 -11.22
CA SER A 35 -12.04 10.80 -11.95
C SER A 35 -10.52 10.77 -12.00
N ASN A 36 -9.94 11.28 -13.09
CA ASN A 36 -8.51 11.49 -13.17
C ASN A 36 -8.02 12.36 -11.99
N MET A 37 -6.91 11.98 -11.36
CA MET A 37 -6.37 12.61 -10.14
C MET A 37 -7.32 12.63 -8.93
N GLY A 38 -8.38 11.82 -8.94
CA GLY A 38 -9.36 11.77 -7.85
C GLY A 38 -9.01 10.82 -6.70
N ALA A 39 -8.02 9.94 -6.88
CA ALA A 39 -7.52 9.08 -5.82
C ALA A 39 -6.70 9.89 -4.80
N GLN A 40 -6.93 9.64 -3.51
CA GLN A 40 -6.31 10.42 -2.44
C GLN A 40 -5.35 9.54 -1.65
N PHE A 41 -4.07 9.87 -1.73
CA PHE A 41 -3.02 9.16 -1.03
C PHE A 41 -2.66 9.90 0.27
N TYR A 42 -2.77 9.21 1.40
CA TYR A 42 -2.36 9.70 2.72
C TYR A 42 -1.17 8.88 3.20
N MET A 43 0.01 9.50 3.29
CA MET A 43 1.23 8.79 3.64
C MET A 43 2.06 9.51 4.69
N SER A 44 2.89 8.73 5.39
CA SER A 44 3.93 9.22 6.29
C SER A 44 5.07 8.22 6.36
N CYS A 45 6.25 8.68 6.78
CA CYS A 45 7.42 7.83 6.97
C CYS A 45 7.85 7.83 8.44
N ALA A 46 8.24 6.66 8.95
CA ALA A 46 8.93 6.52 10.22
C ALA A 46 10.39 6.11 9.98
N GLN A 47 11.30 6.61 10.81
CA GLN A 47 12.70 6.19 10.80
C GLN A 47 12.88 5.04 11.79
N LEU A 48 13.36 3.90 11.33
CA LEU A 48 13.51 2.69 12.14
C LEU A 48 14.96 2.23 12.13
N ARG A 49 15.41 1.66 13.25
CA ARG A 49 16.60 0.82 13.32
C ARG A 49 16.19 -0.62 13.62
N ILE A 50 16.43 -1.49 12.66
CA ILE A 50 16.08 -2.91 12.73
C ILE A 50 17.27 -3.70 13.26
N GLY A 51 17.04 -4.55 14.26
CA GLY A 51 18.02 -5.49 14.79
C GLY A 51 17.77 -6.92 14.28
N GLY A 52 18.42 -7.90 14.91
CA GLY A 52 18.32 -9.31 14.55
C GLY A 52 19.46 -9.79 13.65
N SER A 53 19.28 -10.96 13.03
CA SER A 53 20.30 -11.66 12.24
C SER A 53 19.81 -12.05 10.84
N GLY A 54 18.74 -11.40 10.37
CA GLY A 54 18.24 -11.61 9.02
C GLY A 54 19.26 -11.19 7.96
N THR A 55 19.11 -11.71 6.76
CA THR A 55 20.00 -11.46 5.61
C THR A 55 19.23 -11.18 4.32
N PHE A 56 17.90 -11.15 4.38
CA PHE A 56 17.05 -10.91 3.23
C PHE A 56 17.29 -9.52 2.67
N THR A 57 17.61 -9.48 1.39
CA THR A 57 17.64 -8.28 0.55
C THR A 57 16.63 -8.49 -0.59
N PRO A 58 15.74 -7.52 -0.88
CA PRO A 58 14.80 -7.64 -1.99
C PRO A 58 15.53 -7.85 -3.32
N SER A 59 15.09 -8.83 -4.12
CA SER A 59 15.58 -9.02 -5.50
C SER A 59 15.03 -7.97 -6.47
N GLN A 60 13.95 -7.30 -6.10
CA GLN A 60 13.30 -6.23 -6.86
C GLN A 60 12.95 -5.09 -5.90
N THR A 61 13.20 -3.87 -6.35
CA THR A 61 12.82 -2.63 -5.66
C THR A 61 12.10 -1.70 -6.63
N VAL A 62 11.44 -0.68 -6.10
CA VAL A 62 10.73 0.34 -6.88
C VAL A 62 11.08 1.73 -6.39
N SER A 63 10.94 2.72 -7.27
CA SER A 63 11.18 4.13 -6.95
C SER A 63 9.88 4.87 -6.63
N PHE A 64 9.97 5.84 -5.72
CA PHE A 64 8.93 6.84 -5.49
C PHE A 64 9.52 8.24 -5.74
N PRO A 65 8.99 9.03 -6.70
CA PRO A 65 7.92 8.70 -7.66
C PRO A 65 8.35 7.64 -8.69
N GLY A 66 7.38 6.88 -9.23
CA GLY A 66 7.61 5.88 -10.28
C GLY A 66 6.77 4.60 -10.12
N ALA A 67 6.65 4.07 -8.90
CA ALA A 67 5.97 2.81 -8.62
C ALA A 67 4.46 2.84 -8.89
N TYR A 68 3.84 4.02 -8.86
CA TYR A 68 2.41 4.23 -9.12
C TYR A 68 2.22 5.03 -10.40
N GLN A 69 1.29 4.57 -11.23
CA GLN A 69 0.88 5.27 -12.44
C GLN A 69 -0.57 5.74 -12.28
N GLN A 70 -0.86 6.94 -12.77
CA GLN A 70 -2.22 7.50 -12.69
C GLN A 70 -3.26 6.63 -13.43
N SER A 71 -2.83 5.88 -14.45
CA SER A 71 -3.66 4.95 -15.21
C SER A 71 -3.76 3.55 -14.61
N ASP A 72 -3.12 3.27 -13.46
CA ASP A 72 -3.25 1.97 -12.79
C ASP A 72 -4.74 1.70 -12.47
N PRO A 73 -5.29 0.53 -12.83
CA PRO A 73 -6.69 0.19 -12.59
C PRO A 73 -7.06 0.12 -11.10
N SER A 74 -6.07 0.19 -10.22
CA SER A 74 -6.21 0.25 -8.76
C SER A 74 -6.26 1.68 -8.21
N ILE A 75 -5.87 2.67 -9.04
CA ILE A 75 -5.78 4.10 -8.73
C ILE A 75 -6.87 4.88 -9.49
N LEU A 76 -7.02 4.67 -10.80
CA LEU A 76 -8.16 5.19 -11.58
C LEU A 76 -9.23 4.11 -11.65
N VAL A 77 -10.19 4.17 -10.73
CA VAL A 77 -11.17 3.10 -10.51
C VAL A 77 -12.51 3.64 -10.06
N ASN A 78 -13.58 3.10 -10.63
CA ASN A 78 -14.92 3.29 -10.09
C ASN A 78 -15.26 2.14 -9.12
N ILE A 79 -15.23 2.44 -7.82
CA ILE A 79 -15.54 1.47 -6.76
C ILE A 79 -17.04 1.32 -6.51
N TYR A 80 -17.91 2.13 -7.13
CA TYR A 80 -19.34 2.10 -6.87
C TYR A 80 -20.07 1.09 -7.78
N GLY A 81 -20.73 0.10 -7.17
CA GLY A 81 -21.56 -0.88 -7.86
C GLY A 81 -22.91 -0.34 -8.32
N LEU A 82 -23.77 -1.23 -8.83
CA LEU A 82 -25.06 -0.88 -9.45
C LEU A 82 -26.03 -0.17 -8.50
N THR A 83 -25.92 -0.43 -7.19
CA THR A 83 -26.75 0.17 -6.15
C THR A 83 -26.11 1.44 -5.53
N GLY A 84 -24.98 1.91 -6.07
CA GLY A 84 -24.25 3.05 -5.55
C GLY A 84 -23.44 2.74 -4.27
N GLN A 85 -23.30 1.48 -3.89
CA GLN A 85 -22.45 1.06 -2.77
C GLN A 85 -20.99 0.93 -3.21
N PRO A 86 -20.00 1.24 -2.34
CA PRO A 86 -18.57 1.13 -2.65
C PRO A 86 -18.08 -0.33 -2.56
N ASP A 87 -18.74 -1.24 -3.29
CA ASP A 87 -18.50 -2.69 -3.27
C ASP A 87 -17.64 -3.18 -4.46
N ASN A 88 -17.10 -2.24 -5.25
CA ASN A 88 -16.36 -2.48 -6.48
C ASN A 88 -17.12 -3.35 -7.50
N GLY A 89 -18.46 -3.38 -7.43
CA GLY A 89 -19.31 -4.27 -8.23
C GLY A 89 -19.01 -5.76 -7.98
N GLY A 90 -18.55 -6.11 -6.78
CA GLY A 90 -18.15 -7.48 -6.42
C GLY A 90 -16.85 -7.96 -7.05
N LYS A 91 -16.14 -7.11 -7.81
CA LYS A 91 -14.84 -7.45 -8.41
C LYS A 91 -13.75 -7.43 -7.35
N ALA A 92 -12.78 -8.33 -7.52
CA ALA A 92 -11.56 -8.28 -6.74
C ALA A 92 -10.84 -6.93 -6.91
N TYR A 93 -10.32 -6.41 -5.81
CA TYR A 93 -9.45 -5.23 -5.81
C TYR A 93 -8.02 -5.67 -5.51
N SER A 94 -7.09 -5.29 -6.38
CA SER A 94 -5.66 -5.44 -6.16
C SER A 94 -5.10 -4.07 -5.81
N ALA A 95 -4.28 -3.98 -4.75
CA ALA A 95 -3.64 -2.72 -4.41
C ALA A 95 -2.52 -2.37 -5.41
N PRO A 96 -2.23 -1.08 -5.67
CA PRO A 96 -1.20 -0.68 -6.62
C PRO A 96 0.22 -1.01 -6.13
N GLY A 97 1.18 -0.94 -7.06
CA GLY A 97 2.61 -1.11 -6.79
C GLY A 97 3.16 -2.49 -7.16
N ASN A 98 2.35 -3.55 -7.10
CA ASN A 98 2.67 -4.90 -7.60
C ASN A 98 4.08 -5.42 -7.26
N VAL A 99 4.64 -5.06 -6.10
CA VAL A 99 5.91 -5.60 -5.61
C VAL A 99 5.59 -6.82 -4.74
N PRO A 100 6.32 -7.95 -4.87
CA PRO A 100 6.13 -9.10 -4.00
C PRO A 100 6.22 -8.70 -2.52
N VAL A 101 5.18 -9.05 -1.75
CA VAL A 101 5.22 -8.93 -0.28
C VAL A 101 6.32 -9.86 0.23
N ILE A 102 7.22 -9.33 1.05
CA ILE A 102 8.27 -10.11 1.70
C ILE A 102 7.59 -11.15 2.60
N LYS A 103 7.78 -12.44 2.27
CA LYS A 103 7.25 -13.58 3.02
C LYS A 103 8.42 -14.36 3.59
N CYS A 104 8.75 -14.02 4.81
CA CYS A 104 9.31 -14.91 5.81
C CYS A 104 8.38 -14.82 7.04
#